data_AF-A0A8S0PYU0-F1
#
_entry.id   AF-A0A8S0PYU0-F1
#
_cell.length_a   1.000
_cell.length_b   1.000
_cell.length_c   1.000
_cell.angle_alpha   90.00
_cell.angle_beta   90.00
_cell.angle_gamma   90.00
#
_symmetry.space_group_name_H-M   'P 1'
#
loop_
_entity.id
_entity.type
_entity.pdbx_description
1 polymer ?
#
loop_
_entity_poly.entity_id
_entity_poly.type
_entity_poly.pdbx_seq_one_letter_code
_entity_poly.pdbx_strand_id
1 'polypeptide(L)' 'MSTRLLPITVEGTIQAKPERIVERWPKRKGRRAGVEVLVKWKGMSIENASWEDLDDIKSHFPNLEGKAFQGGQLL' A
#
# COMPACT_ATOMS: atom_id res chain seq x y z
N MET A 1 15.09 -18.40 5.11
CA MET A 1 13.95 -17.77 5.82
C MET A 1 14.32 -16.31 6.08
N SER A 2 13.96 -15.37 5.20
CA SER A 2 14.24 -13.94 5.41
C SER A 2 12.99 -13.29 5.99
N THR A 3 12.99 -13.06 7.30
CA THR A 3 11.92 -12.30 7.97
C THR A 3 12.20 -10.83 7.73
N ARG A 4 11.50 -10.24 6.76
CA ARG A 4 11.62 -8.81 6.47
C ARG A 4 10.83 -8.05 7.53
N LEU A 5 11.54 -7.57 8.54
CA LEU A 5 10.97 -6.70 9.55
C LEU A 5 10.69 -5.34 8.90
N LEU A 6 9.41 -5.02 8.75
CA LEU A 6 9.02 -3.62 8.64
C LEU A 6 9.49 -2.94 9.94
N PRO A 7 9.90 -1.66 9.93
CA PRO A 7 10.17 -0.94 11.17
C PRO A 7 8.83 -0.69 11.87
N ILE A 8 8.41 -1.69 12.64
CA ILE A 8 7.36 -1.60 13.63
C ILE A 8 8.07 -1.12 14.89
N THR A 9 7.78 0.09 15.34
CA THR A 9 8.03 0.45 16.74
C THR A 9 7.05 -0.38 17.58
N VAL A 10 7.52 -0.87 18.73
CA VAL A 10 6.93 -1.86 19.63
C VAL A 10 5.50 -1.58 20.14
N GLU A 11 4.85 -0.51 19.69
CA GLU A 11 3.55 -0.04 20.18
C GLU A 11 2.41 -0.16 19.17
N GLY A 12 2.56 -0.97 18.11
CA GLY A 12 1.45 -1.29 17.20
C GLY A 12 0.87 -0.09 16.44
N THR A 13 1.55 1.05 16.44
CA THR A 13 1.16 2.26 15.74
C THR A 13 1.99 2.37 14.45
N ILE A 14 1.33 2.45 13.29
CA ILE A 14 2.00 2.58 11.99
C ILE A 14 2.75 3.93 11.94
N GLN A 15 4.06 3.95 12.24
CA GLN A 15 4.90 5.14 12.09
C GLN A 15 5.47 5.31 10.67
N ALA A 16 5.36 4.29 9.80
CA ALA A 16 5.83 4.39 8.42
C ALA A 16 4.95 5.38 7.63
N LYS A 17 5.52 6.52 7.24
CA LYS A 17 4.82 7.51 6.40
C LYS A 17 4.86 7.05 4.94
N PRO A 18 3.70 6.90 4.27
CA PRO A 18 3.69 6.57 2.86
C PRO A 18 4.26 7.73 2.03
N GLU A 19 4.95 7.38 0.97
CA GLU A 19 5.50 8.31 -0.02
C GLU A 19 4.54 8.45 -1.20
N ARG A 20 4.09 7.33 -1.77
CA ARG A 20 3.12 7.28 -2.88
C ARG A 20 2.55 5.88 -3.04
N ILE A 21 1.39 5.79 -3.69
CA ILE A 21 0.89 4.52 -4.23
C ILE A 21 1.55 4.27 -5.60
N VAL A 22 2.08 3.06 -5.77
CA VAL A 22 2.80 2.63 -6.99
C VAL A 22 1.91 1.78 -7.88
N GLU A 23 1.08 0.93 -7.28
CA GLU A 23 0.22 -0.02 -8.00
C GLU A 23 -1.11 -0.21 -7.27
N ARG A 24 -2.12 -0.69 -7.99
CA ARG A 24 -3.45 -1.03 -7.45
C ARG A 24 -3.87 -2.39 -7.98
N TRP A 25 -4.40 -3.23 -7.11
CA TRP A 25 -4.88 -4.56 -7.45
C TRP A 25 -6.31 -4.78 -6.92
N PRO A 26 -7.28 -5.12 -7.78
CA PRO A 26 -8.62 -5.49 -7.32
C PRO A 26 -8.58 -6.78 -6.50
N LYS A 27 -9.22 -6.77 -5.32
CA LYS A 27 -9.36 -7.97 -4.49
C LYS A 27 -10.80 -8.25 -4.13
N ARG A 28 -11.07 -9.49 -3.73
CA ARG A 28 -12.33 -9.86 -3.09
C ARG A 28 -12.21 -9.67 -1.57
N LYS A 29 -13.04 -8.79 -0.99
CA LYS A 29 -13.13 -8.56 0.46
C LYS A 29 -14.46 -9.13 0.96
N GLY A 30 -14.47 -10.45 1.18
CA GLY A 30 -15.67 -11.21 1.52
C GLY A 30 -16.71 -11.22 0.40
N ARG A 31 -17.88 -10.63 0.63
CA ARG A 31 -18.95 -10.45 -0.38
C ARG A 31 -18.84 -9.14 -1.18
N ARG A 32 -17.83 -8.31 -0.89
CA ARG A 32 -17.62 -7.01 -1.55
C ARG A 32 -16.34 -7.03 -2.39
N ALA A 33 -16.29 -6.16 -3.40
CA ALA A 33 -15.04 -5.82 -4.05
C ALA A 33 -14.24 -4.89 -3.14
N GLY A 34 -12.92 -5.06 -3.12
CA GLY A 34 -11.96 -4.19 -2.44
C GLY A 34 -10.77 -3.92 -3.36
N VAL A 35 -9.86 -3.05 -2.91
CA VAL A 35 -8.63 -2.75 -3.64
C VAL A 35 -7.46 -2.81 -2.66
N GLU A 36 -6.42 -3.52 -3.04
CA GLU A 36 -5.10 -3.40 -2.43
C GLU A 36 -4.24 -2.45 -3.24
N VAL A 37 -3.36 -1.73 -2.55
CA VAL A 37 -2.41 -0.80 -3.16
C VAL A 37 -1.00 -1.08 -2.71
N LEU A 38 -0.06 -1.08 -3.65
CA LEU A 38 1.35 -1.19 -3.33
C LEU A 38 1.87 0.18 -2.89
N VAL A 39 2.21 0.31 -1.62
CA VAL A 39 2.65 1.56 -1.00
C VAL A 39 4.16 1.62 -0.96
N LYS A 40 4.72 2.64 -1.61
CA LYS A 40 6.12 3.03 -1.41
C LYS A 40 6.21 3.81 -0.10
N TRP A 41 7.01 3.33 0.85
CA TRP A 41 7.28 4.03 2.11
C TRP A 41 8.44 5.01 1.99
N LYS A 42 8.33 6.16 2.66
CA LYS A 42 9.40 7.18 2.68
C LYS A 42 10.68 6.62 3.28
N GLY A 43 11.82 6.96 2.67
CA GLY A 43 13.14 6.57 3.15
C GLY A 43 13.51 5.10 2.95
N MET A 44 12.62 4.30 2.33
CA MET A 44 12.90 2.90 2.00
C MET A 44 13.18 2.74 0.51
N SER A 45 13.68 1.57 0.07
CA SER A 45 13.71 1.21 -1.35
C SER A 45 12.33 0.74 -1.86
N ILE A 46 12.15 0.67 -3.18
CA ILE A 46 10.89 0.16 -3.77
C ILE A 46 10.66 -1.32 -3.44
N GLU A 47 11.74 -2.08 -3.27
CA GLU A 47 11.66 -3.48 -2.90
C GLU A 47 10.97 -3.66 -1.55
N ASN A 48 11.11 -2.71 -0.62
CA ASN A 48 10.46 -2.71 0.69
C ASN A 48 9.01 -2.15 0.66
N ALA A 49 8.43 -1.90 -0.52
CA ALA A 49 7.02 -1.56 -0.62
C ALA A 49 6.13 -2.72 -0.14
N SER A 50 4.93 -2.41 0.36
CA SER A 50 3.98 -3.42 0.83
C SER A 50 2.59 -3.18 0.25
N TRP A 51 1.83 -4.27 0.10
CA TRP A 51 0.42 -4.22 -0.30
C TRP A 51 -0.44 -3.90 0.92
N GLU A 52 -1.19 -2.82 0.84
CA GLU A 52 -2.04 -2.31 1.92
C GLU A 52 -3.48 -2.17 1.42
N ASP A 53 -4.46 -2.26 2.32
CA ASP A 53 -5.86 -2.02 1.97
C ASP A 53 -6.09 -0.53 1.64
N LEU A 54 -6.73 -0.25 0.51
CA LEU A 54 -6.93 1.14 0.06
C LEU A 54 -7.79 1.96 1.03
N ASP A 55 -8.78 1.32 1.67
CA ASP A 55 -9.67 2.04 2.58
C ASP A 55 -8.91 2.46 3.85
N ASP A 56 -8.05 1.57 4.35
CA ASP A 56 -7.21 1.85 5.53
C ASP A 56 -6.18 2.94 5.22
N ILE A 57 -5.52 2.88 4.06
CA ILE A 57 -4.57 3.92 3.62
C ILE A 57 -5.24 5.28 3.49
N LYS A 58 -6.45 5.35 2.90
CA LYS A 58 -7.19 6.62 2.78
C LYS A 58 -7.66 7.15 4.12
N SER A 59 -8.03 6.28 5.06
CA SER A 59 -8.44 6.69 6.41
C SER A 59 -7.30 7.38 7.15
N HIS A 60 -6.07 6.85 7.07
CA HIS A 60 -4.91 7.39 7.77
C HIS A 60 -4.18 8.49 6.98
N PHE A 61 -4.20 8.43 5.65
CA PHE A 61 -3.49 9.33 4.76
C PHE A 61 -4.40 9.79 3.60
N PRO A 62 -5.42 10.62 3.89
CA PRO A 62 -6.44 11.00 2.91
C PRO A 62 -5.89 11.77 1.71
N ASN A 63 -4.75 12.45 1.88
CA ASN A 63 -4.07 13.22 0.85
C ASN A 63 -2.94 12.43 0.15
N LEU A 64 -2.85 11.11 0.35
CA LEU A 64 -1.83 10.31 -0.32
C LEU A 64 -2.16 10.16 -1.80
N GLU A 65 -1.36 10.80 -2.63
CA GLU A 65 -1.47 10.69 -4.07
C GLU A 65 -0.91 9.34 -4.57
N GLY A 66 -1.62 8.78 -5.54
CA GLY A 66 -1.20 7.59 -6.27
C GLY A 66 -1.34 7.87 -7.74
N LYS A 67 -0.32 7.54 -8.54
CA LYS A 67 -0.54 7.46 -9.99
C LYS A 67 -1.60 6.38 -10.22
N ALA A 68 -2.79 6.80 -10.63
CA ALA A 68 -3.73 5.86 -11.21
C ALA A 68 -3.10 5.42 -12.54
N PHE A 69 -2.72 4.14 -12.65
CA PHE A 69 -2.53 3.56 -13.98
C PHE A 69 -3.89 3.70 -14.70
N GLN A 70 -3.97 4.65 -15.64
CA GLN A 70 -5.06 4.70 -16.59
C GLN A 70 -4.87 3.53 -17.55
N GLY A 71 -5.81 2.57 -17.50
CA GLY A 71 -6.23 1.76 -18.65
C GLY A 71 -5.19 0.89 -19.35
N GLY A 72 -5.19 -0.40 -19.02
CA GLY A 72 -5.21 -1.52 -19.98
C GLY A 72 -4.17 -1.57 -21.09
N GLN A 73 -3.26 -2.54 -20.97
CA GLN A 73 -2.89 -3.38 -22.12
C GLN A 73 -2.84 -4.83 -21.64
N LEU A 74 -3.97 -5.52 -21.80
CA LEU A 74 -3.95 -6.97 -22.00
C LEU A 74 -3.63 -7.16 -23.49
N LEU A 75 -2.61 -7.97 -23.79
CA LEU A 75 -2.50 -8.66 -25.07
C LEU A 75 -3.30 -9.96 -24.97
#